data_AF-A0A257ITB5-F1
#
_entry.id   AF-A0A257ITB5-F1
#
_cell.length_a   1.000
_cell.length_b   1.000
_cell.length_c   1.000
_cell.angle_alpha   90.00
_cell.angle_beta   90.00
_cell.angle_gamma   90.00
#
_symmetry.space_group_name_H-M   'P 1'
#
loop_
_entity.id
_entity.type
_entity.pdbx_description
1 polymer ?
#
loop_
_entity_poly.entity_id
_entity_poly.type
_entity_poly.pdbx_seq_one_letter_code
_entity_poly.pdbx_strand_id
1 'polypeptide(L)'
;NAGGGLCREDAVRFTVAHSREAIDWLIEQGVPFTRDDEHAREDGGFEFHLTREGGHSHRRIIHAADATGAAIFNTLLDQARQRPNIELLEQRVAVDLITERKLGLPGHRCLGAYVLNRASGEVDTYSARFVVLACGGAAKVYLYTSNPDGACGDGIAMAWRAGCRVGNLEFNQFHPTCLYHPQAKSFLVTEALRGEGALLKLPNGQRFMPRFDPRAELAPRDIVARAIDHEMKRLGIDCVYLDIS
;
A
#
# COMPACT_ATOMS: atom_id res chain seq x y z
N ASN A 1 -17.69 5.81 -8.84
CA ASN A 1 -16.41 5.10 -9.06
C ASN A 1 -15.43 5.57 -7.97
N ALA A 2 -14.67 4.67 -7.34
CA ALA A 2 -13.75 4.98 -6.25
C ALA A 2 -12.54 5.86 -6.67
N GLY A 3 -12.17 5.85 -7.96
CA GLY A 3 -11.03 6.62 -8.47
C GLY A 3 -11.30 8.07 -8.83
N GLY A 4 -12.40 8.67 -8.35
CA GLY A 4 -12.72 10.09 -8.61
C GLY A 4 -12.92 10.46 -10.08
N GLY A 5 -13.10 9.49 -10.98
CA GLY A 5 -13.26 9.72 -12.43
C GLY A 5 -11.96 10.03 -13.18
N LEU A 6 -10.80 9.99 -12.52
CA LEU A 6 -9.50 10.33 -13.11
C LEU A 6 -8.63 9.10 -13.45
N CYS A 7 -9.14 7.90 -13.20
CA CYS A 7 -8.42 6.68 -13.56
C CYS A 7 -8.23 6.57 -15.08
N ARG A 8 -7.04 6.13 -15.46
CA ARG A 8 -6.76 5.68 -16.82
C ARG A 8 -7.36 4.30 -17.04
N GLU A 9 -8.41 4.22 -17.86
CA GLU A 9 -9.19 2.99 -18.05
C GLU A 9 -8.35 1.82 -18.59
N ASP A 10 -7.44 2.10 -19.54
CA ASP A 10 -6.51 1.13 -20.11
C ASP A 10 -5.66 0.45 -19.03
N ALA A 11 -5.08 1.24 -18.13
CA ALA A 11 -4.29 0.74 -17.00
C ALA A 11 -5.15 -0.06 -16.00
N VAL A 12 -6.35 0.42 -15.66
CA VAL A 12 -7.26 -0.28 -14.75
C VAL A 12 -7.67 -1.63 -15.32
N ARG A 13 -8.07 -1.66 -16.60
CA ARG A 13 -8.48 -2.88 -17.30
C ARG A 13 -7.35 -3.88 -17.37
N PHE A 14 -6.14 -3.42 -17.72
CA PHE A 14 -4.95 -4.26 -17.74
C PHE A 14 -4.72 -4.91 -16.37
N THR A 15 -4.66 -4.13 -15.30
CA THR A 15 -4.41 -4.65 -13.95
C THR A 15 -5.48 -5.65 -13.50
N VAL A 16 -6.76 -5.35 -13.73
CA VAL A 16 -7.86 -6.24 -13.30
C VAL A 16 -7.90 -7.52 -14.13
N ALA A 17 -7.65 -7.46 -15.44
CA ALA A 17 -7.65 -8.64 -16.30
C ALA A 17 -6.54 -9.65 -15.94
N HIS A 18 -5.40 -9.17 -15.41
CA HIS A 18 -4.25 -10.00 -15.05
C HIS A 18 -4.15 -10.26 -13.53
N SER A 19 -5.10 -9.80 -12.72
CA SER A 19 -5.01 -9.96 -11.27
C SER A 19 -5.06 -11.43 -10.84
N ARG A 20 -5.83 -12.26 -11.57
CA ARG A 20 -5.94 -13.69 -11.27
C ARG A 20 -4.62 -14.41 -11.52
N GLU A 21 -3.98 -14.16 -12.66
CA GLU A 21 -2.66 -14.71 -12.99
C GLU A 21 -1.61 -14.34 -11.95
N ALA A 22 -1.60 -13.09 -11.47
CA ALA A 22 -0.69 -12.66 -10.42
C ALA A 22 -0.94 -13.39 -9.08
N ILE A 23 -2.21 -13.67 -8.74
CA ILE A 23 -2.55 -14.45 -7.54
C ILE A 23 -2.16 -15.93 -7.70
N ASP A 24 -2.44 -16.54 -8.84
CA ASP A 24 -2.04 -17.92 -9.13
C ASP A 24 -0.51 -18.06 -9.06
N TRP A 25 0.23 -17.09 -9.60
CA TRP A 25 1.69 -17.05 -9.45
C TRP A 25 2.15 -16.98 -7.99
N LEU A 26 1.50 -16.17 -7.15
CA LEU A 26 1.81 -16.11 -5.70
C LEU A 26 1.51 -17.44 -4.99
N ILE A 27 0.41 -18.11 -5.38
CA ILE A 27 0.08 -19.45 -4.88
C ILE A 27 1.19 -20.43 -5.27
N GLU A 28 1.64 -20.40 -6.52
CA GLU A 28 2.76 -21.23 -7.03
C GLU A 28 4.08 -20.95 -6.31
N GLN A 29 4.34 -19.69 -5.90
CA GLN A 29 5.51 -19.37 -5.06
C GLN A 29 5.39 -19.92 -3.63
N GLY A 30 4.21 -20.40 -3.22
CA GLY A 30 3.95 -21.00 -1.91
C GLY A 30 3.38 -20.03 -0.88
N VAL A 31 2.75 -18.92 -1.29
CA VAL A 31 2.11 -18.00 -0.32
C VAL A 31 0.93 -18.71 0.36
N PRO A 32 0.89 -18.77 1.71
CA PRO A 32 -0.12 -19.53 2.45
C PRO A 32 -1.43 -18.74 2.61
N PHE A 33 -2.16 -18.53 1.51
CA PHE A 33 -3.47 -17.90 1.57
C PHE A 33 -4.50 -18.76 2.32
N THR A 34 -5.43 -18.11 3.01
CA THR A 34 -6.49 -18.76 3.80
C THR A 34 -7.45 -19.51 2.90
N ARG A 35 -7.59 -20.82 3.12
CA ARG A 35 -8.52 -21.69 2.41
C ARG A 35 -9.94 -21.54 2.95
N ASP A 36 -10.92 -21.78 2.10
CA ASP A 36 -12.33 -21.85 2.50
C ASP A 36 -12.64 -23.23 3.11
N ASP A 37 -13.61 -23.31 4.02
CA ASP A 37 -14.02 -24.60 4.59
C ASP A 37 -14.65 -25.48 3.50
N GLU A 38 -14.22 -26.75 3.40
CA GLU A 38 -14.68 -27.68 2.35
C GLU A 38 -16.22 -27.83 2.29
N HIS A 39 -16.90 -27.60 3.41
CA HIS A 39 -18.37 -27.73 3.53
C HIS A 39 -19.14 -26.50 3.02
N ALA A 40 -18.46 -25.36 2.81
CA ALA A 40 -19.05 -24.11 2.31
C ALA A 40 -18.87 -23.93 0.79
N ARG A 41 -18.16 -24.86 0.14
CA ARG A 41 -17.89 -24.79 -1.29
C ARG A 41 -19.13 -25.21 -2.07
N GLU A 42 -19.77 -24.26 -2.73
CA GLU A 42 -20.61 -24.57 -3.88
C GLU A 42 -19.74 -25.29 -4.93
N ASP A 43 -20.24 -26.39 -5.51
CA ASP A 43 -19.48 -27.24 -6.45
C ASP A 43 -18.76 -26.39 -7.53
N GLY A 44 -17.43 -26.38 -7.48
CA GLY A 44 -16.57 -25.62 -8.40
C GLY A 44 -16.07 -24.26 -7.89
N GLY A 45 -16.32 -23.90 -6.63
CA GLY A 45 -15.87 -22.64 -6.01
C GLY A 45 -14.35 -22.51 -5.85
N PHE A 46 -13.87 -21.25 -5.92
CA PHE A 46 -12.46 -20.89 -5.67
C PHE A 46 -12.03 -21.35 -4.27
N GLU A 47 -10.84 -21.96 -4.15
CA GLU A 47 -10.45 -22.69 -2.93
C GLU A 47 -10.05 -21.81 -1.74
N PHE A 48 -9.96 -20.51 -1.94
CA PHE A 48 -9.51 -19.55 -0.93
C PHE A 48 -10.66 -18.68 -0.44
N HIS A 49 -10.66 -18.42 0.87
CA HIS A 49 -11.61 -17.52 1.49
C HIS A 49 -11.39 -16.08 0.99
N LEU A 50 -12.48 -15.38 0.70
CA LEU A 50 -12.47 -14.03 0.12
C LEU A 50 -13.19 -13.04 1.04
N THR A 51 -12.54 -11.91 1.30
CA THR A 51 -13.13 -10.78 2.04
C THR A 51 -13.55 -9.65 1.09
N ARG A 52 -14.17 -8.61 1.67
CA ARG A 52 -14.62 -7.41 0.96
C ARG A 52 -14.27 -6.15 1.77
N GLU A 53 -13.71 -5.16 1.09
CA GLU A 53 -13.40 -3.83 1.66
C GLU A 53 -14.25 -2.73 0.99
N GLY A 54 -14.15 -1.49 1.49
CA GLY A 54 -14.89 -0.35 0.96
C GLY A 54 -14.65 -0.13 -0.54
N GLY A 55 -15.71 0.25 -1.24
CA GLY A 55 -15.68 0.44 -2.69
C GLY A 55 -15.83 -0.84 -3.53
N HIS A 56 -15.78 -2.04 -2.94
CA HIS A 56 -16.04 -3.30 -3.65
C HIS A 56 -17.53 -3.68 -3.63
N SER A 57 -18.04 -4.19 -4.76
CA SER A 57 -19.41 -4.73 -4.86
C SER A 57 -19.51 -6.25 -4.59
N HIS A 58 -18.38 -6.98 -4.60
CA HIS A 58 -18.32 -8.44 -4.42
C HIS A 58 -17.07 -8.80 -3.60
N ARG A 59 -17.14 -9.91 -2.83
CA ARG A 59 -15.99 -10.52 -2.14
C ARG A 59 -14.96 -10.96 -3.19
N ARG A 60 -13.74 -10.44 -3.10
CA ARG A 60 -12.68 -10.66 -4.10
C ARG A 60 -11.27 -10.42 -3.58
N ILE A 61 -11.12 -10.25 -2.27
CA ILE A 61 -9.84 -9.96 -1.64
C ILE A 61 -9.37 -11.25 -0.98
N ILE A 62 -8.33 -11.85 -1.55
CA ILE A 62 -7.65 -13.00 -0.96
C ILE A 62 -6.76 -12.52 0.19
N HIS A 63 -6.64 -13.31 1.25
CA HIS A 63 -5.85 -12.96 2.41
C HIS A 63 -5.14 -14.17 3.03
N ALA A 64 -4.15 -13.93 3.88
CA ALA A 64 -3.52 -14.93 4.71
C ALA A 64 -3.70 -14.52 6.18
N ALA A 65 -4.72 -15.09 6.82
CA ALA A 65 -5.19 -14.70 8.15
C ALA A 65 -5.34 -13.16 8.24
N ASP A 66 -4.67 -12.53 9.20
CA ASP A 66 -4.64 -11.08 9.44
C ASP A 66 -3.36 -10.40 8.92
N ALA A 67 -2.45 -11.14 8.27
CA ALA A 67 -1.09 -10.67 7.94
C ALA A 67 -0.65 -11.00 6.49
N THR A 68 -1.55 -10.84 5.51
CA THR A 68 -1.29 -11.12 4.08
C THR A 68 0.02 -10.52 3.55
N GLY A 69 0.32 -9.27 3.90
CA GLY A 69 1.54 -8.60 3.45
C GLY A 69 2.82 -9.27 3.96
N ALA A 70 2.83 -9.72 5.22
CA ALA A 70 3.98 -10.42 5.80
C ALA A 70 4.16 -11.80 5.16
N ALA A 71 3.06 -12.53 4.93
CA ALA A 71 3.09 -13.83 4.25
C ALA A 71 3.69 -13.72 2.85
N ILE A 72 3.20 -12.78 2.03
CA ILE A 72 3.74 -12.54 0.68
C ILE A 72 5.22 -12.15 0.75
N PHE A 73 5.57 -11.17 1.60
CA PHE A 73 6.95 -10.67 1.68
C PHE A 73 7.93 -11.77 2.08
N ASN A 74 7.64 -12.53 3.14
CA ASN A 74 8.54 -13.57 3.64
C ASN A 74 8.72 -14.69 2.60
N THR A 75 7.63 -15.17 1.99
CA THR A 75 7.70 -16.19 0.93
C THR A 75 8.57 -15.71 -0.24
N LEU A 76 8.34 -14.49 -0.75
CA LEU A 76 9.11 -13.98 -1.89
C LEU A 76 10.57 -13.69 -1.54
N LEU A 77 10.86 -13.24 -0.32
CA LEU A 77 12.22 -13.04 0.17
C LEU A 77 12.98 -14.37 0.25
N ASP A 78 12.34 -15.41 0.79
CA ASP A 78 12.94 -16.74 0.87
C ASP A 78 13.20 -17.34 -0.52
N GLN A 79 12.26 -17.17 -1.45
CA GLN A 79 12.45 -17.54 -2.87
C GLN A 79 13.61 -16.75 -3.50
N ALA A 80 13.73 -15.46 -3.22
CA ALA A 80 14.82 -14.63 -3.75
C ALA A 80 16.20 -15.06 -3.21
N ARG A 81 16.28 -15.39 -1.91
CA ARG A 81 17.52 -15.87 -1.25
C ARG A 81 18.04 -17.19 -1.83
N GLN A 82 17.16 -18.03 -2.36
CA GLN A 82 17.53 -19.32 -2.94
C GLN A 82 18.02 -19.21 -4.39
N ARG A 83 17.91 -18.05 -5.03
CA ARG A 83 18.29 -17.86 -6.44
C ARG A 83 19.74 -17.41 -6.56
N PRO A 84 20.62 -18.18 -7.22
CA PRO A 84 22.05 -17.84 -7.32
C PRO A 84 22.33 -16.60 -8.18
N ASN A 85 21.36 -16.18 -8.99
CA ASN A 85 21.45 -15.00 -9.86
C ASN A 85 20.82 -13.74 -9.24
N ILE A 86 20.46 -13.77 -7.95
CA ILE A 86 19.97 -12.62 -7.20
C ILE A 86 20.93 -12.32 -6.06
N GLU A 87 21.40 -11.08 -6.00
CA GLU A 87 22.17 -10.56 -4.87
C GLU A 87 21.30 -9.60 -4.05
N LEU A 88 21.14 -9.89 -2.76
CA LEU A 88 20.36 -9.06 -1.83
C LEU A 88 21.31 -8.21 -1.00
N LEU A 89 21.28 -6.91 -1.23
CA LEU A 89 22.13 -5.95 -0.56
C LEU A 89 21.35 -5.17 0.49
N GLU A 90 21.41 -5.61 1.73
CA GLU A 90 20.80 -4.93 2.87
C GLU A 90 21.67 -3.75 3.34
N GLN A 91 21.08 -2.81 4.09
CA GLN A 91 21.78 -1.62 4.61
C GLN A 91 22.49 -0.80 3.51
N ARG A 92 21.86 -0.77 2.32
CA ARG A 92 22.25 0.03 1.16
C ARG A 92 21.15 1.04 0.85
N VAL A 93 21.53 2.31 0.74
CA VAL A 93 20.59 3.41 0.44
C VAL A 93 20.99 4.03 -0.88
N ALA A 94 20.15 3.87 -1.91
CA ALA A 94 20.36 4.58 -3.17
C ALA A 94 20.21 6.09 -2.94
N VAL A 95 21.25 6.85 -3.27
CA VAL A 95 21.32 8.30 -3.06
C VAL A 95 20.85 9.04 -4.30
N ASP A 96 21.37 8.63 -5.46
CA ASP A 96 21.00 9.23 -6.73
C ASP A 96 21.27 8.31 -7.92
N LEU A 97 20.54 8.54 -9.01
CA LEU A 97 20.73 7.83 -10.27
C LEU A 97 21.87 8.45 -11.09
N ILE A 98 22.69 7.58 -11.67
CA ILE A 98 23.74 7.94 -12.62
C ILE A 98 23.09 7.96 -14.00
N THR A 99 23.20 9.09 -14.70
CA THR A 99 22.60 9.25 -16.05
C THR A 99 23.61 9.87 -17.00
N GLU A 100 23.48 9.56 -18.30
CA GLU A 100 24.30 10.17 -19.36
C GLU A 100 24.32 11.69 -19.25
N ARG A 101 23.13 12.30 -19.08
CA ARG A 101 22.96 13.74 -18.90
C ARG A 101 23.79 14.31 -17.74
N LYS A 102 23.79 13.66 -16.57
CA LYS A 102 24.55 14.12 -15.40
C LYS A 102 26.06 13.99 -15.59
N LEU A 103 26.50 13.09 -16.45
CA LEU A 103 27.90 12.89 -16.81
C LEU A 103 28.35 13.76 -18.01
N GLY A 104 27.48 14.60 -18.56
CA GLY A 104 27.79 15.40 -19.76
C GLY A 104 27.87 14.58 -21.05
N LEU A 105 27.37 13.34 -21.05
CA LEU A 105 27.30 12.48 -22.22
C LEU A 105 26.02 12.79 -23.04
N PRO A 106 26.04 12.56 -24.36
CA PRO A 106 24.84 12.69 -25.17
C PRO A 106 23.82 11.62 -24.78
N GLY A 107 22.59 12.03 -24.49
CA GLY A 107 21.48 11.12 -24.20
C GLY A 107 20.84 11.31 -22.82
N HIS A 108 19.96 10.37 -22.46
CA HIS A 108 19.12 10.42 -21.27
C HIS A 108 19.06 9.07 -20.53
N ARG A 109 19.95 8.13 -20.87
CA ARG A 109 19.93 6.80 -20.29
C ARG A 109 20.38 6.82 -18.83
N CYS A 110 19.72 6.01 -17.99
CA CYS A 110 20.19 5.65 -16.67
C CYS A 110 21.27 4.55 -16.78
N LEU A 111 22.42 4.79 -16.16
CA LEU A 111 23.60 3.93 -16.24
C LEU A 111 23.85 3.17 -14.93
N GLY A 112 23.10 3.47 -13.87
CA GLY A 112 23.35 2.92 -12.55
C GLY A 112 22.89 3.83 -11.42
N ALA A 113 23.42 3.62 -10.22
CA ALA A 113 23.14 4.42 -9.04
C ALA A 113 24.37 4.58 -8.14
N TYR A 114 24.43 5.71 -7.45
CA TYR A 114 25.28 5.88 -6.28
C TYR A 114 24.54 5.37 -5.05
N VAL A 115 25.18 4.49 -4.28
CA VAL A 115 24.56 3.76 -3.18
C VAL A 115 25.40 3.92 -1.92
N LEU A 116 24.84 4.56 -0.91
CA LEU A 116 25.45 4.67 0.41
C LEU A 116 25.42 3.30 1.11
N ASN A 117 26.60 2.80 1.41
CA ASN A 117 26.82 1.67 2.29
C ASN A 117 26.75 2.15 3.74
N ARG A 118 25.67 1.81 4.46
CA ARG A 118 25.49 2.26 5.84
C ARG A 118 26.46 1.62 6.84
N ALA A 119 27.09 0.51 6.48
CA ALA A 119 28.05 -0.17 7.34
C ALA A 119 29.44 0.49 7.29
N SER A 120 29.91 0.89 6.10
CA SER A 120 31.20 1.57 5.94
C SER A 120 31.09 3.11 5.97
N GLY A 121 29.92 3.66 5.65
CA GLY A 121 29.73 5.10 5.43
C GLY A 121 30.17 5.59 4.04
N GLU A 122 30.60 4.69 3.16
CA GLU A 122 31.10 5.03 1.82
C GLU A 122 29.98 4.96 0.76
N VAL A 123 30.17 5.68 -0.35
CA VAL A 123 29.24 5.67 -1.48
C VAL A 123 29.79 4.79 -2.59
N ASP A 124 29.18 3.62 -2.74
CA ASP A 124 29.50 2.65 -3.78
C ASP A 124 28.87 3.07 -5.12
N THR A 125 29.51 2.70 -6.22
CA THR A 125 28.99 2.90 -7.58
C THR A 125 28.52 1.58 -8.16
N TYR A 126 27.21 1.49 -8.45
CA TYR A 126 26.62 0.31 -9.11
C TYR A 126 26.27 0.66 -10.56
N SER A 127 26.96 0.03 -11.51
CA SER A 127 26.62 0.10 -12.93
C SER A 127 25.61 -0.98 -13.29
N ALA A 128 24.58 -0.62 -14.06
CA ALA A 128 23.57 -1.58 -14.49
C ALA A 128 23.02 -1.21 -15.87
N ARG A 129 22.64 -2.24 -16.64
CA ARG A 129 21.98 -2.04 -17.95
C ARG A 129 20.58 -1.45 -17.81
N PHE A 130 19.90 -1.82 -16.73
CA PHE A 130 18.53 -1.43 -16.38
C PHE A 130 18.45 -1.18 -14.87
N VAL A 131 17.74 -0.13 -14.48
CA VAL A 131 17.51 0.23 -13.07
C VAL A 131 16.00 0.31 -12.86
N VAL A 132 15.51 -0.40 -11.84
CA VAL A 132 14.10 -0.40 -11.44
C VAL A 132 13.97 0.24 -10.07
N LEU A 133 13.15 1.29 -9.96
CA LEU A 133 12.83 1.90 -8.67
C LEU A 133 11.56 1.25 -8.11
N ALA A 134 11.71 0.50 -7.02
CA ALA A 134 10.62 -0.14 -6.27
C ALA A 134 10.63 0.32 -4.79
N CYS A 135 10.81 1.63 -4.58
CA CYS A 135 11.16 2.22 -3.28
C CYS A 135 9.97 2.49 -2.34
N GLY A 136 8.75 2.06 -2.69
CA GLY A 136 7.54 2.39 -1.94
C GLY A 136 7.07 3.84 -2.12
N GLY A 137 6.27 4.34 -1.17
CA GLY A 137 5.61 5.65 -1.23
C GLY A 137 6.35 6.80 -0.53
N ALA A 138 5.67 7.93 -0.38
CA ALA A 138 6.19 9.18 0.21
C ALA A 138 5.38 9.67 1.42
N ALA A 139 4.59 8.80 2.06
CA ALA A 139 3.64 9.21 3.09
C ALA A 139 4.31 9.76 4.38
N LYS A 140 5.63 9.60 4.55
CA LYS A 140 6.36 10.12 5.71
C LYS A 140 6.57 11.63 5.69
N VAL A 141 6.19 12.32 4.61
CA VAL A 141 6.10 13.80 4.60
C VAL A 141 4.98 14.33 5.50
N TYR A 142 4.01 13.48 5.88
CA TYR A 142 2.93 13.83 6.80
C TYR A 142 3.27 13.38 8.23
N LEU A 143 2.95 14.25 9.20
CA LEU A 143 3.19 13.98 10.62
C LEU A 143 2.53 12.68 11.09
N TYR A 144 1.28 12.46 10.68
CA TYR A 144 0.52 11.24 10.99
C TYR A 144 0.49 10.33 9.76
N THR A 145 1.02 9.12 9.91
CA THR A 145 1.08 8.12 8.84
C THR A 145 1.08 6.71 9.41
N SER A 146 0.42 5.78 8.72
CA SER A 146 0.49 4.34 9.01
C SER A 146 1.71 3.66 8.38
N ASN A 147 2.54 4.42 7.65
CA ASN A 147 3.65 3.87 6.90
C ASN A 147 4.90 3.71 7.78
N PRO A 148 5.78 2.75 7.46
CA PRO A 148 7.08 2.65 8.11
C PRO A 148 7.92 3.91 7.87
N ASP A 149 8.91 4.11 8.73
CA ASP A 149 9.76 5.31 8.70
C ASP A 149 10.59 5.45 7.40
N GLY A 150 10.69 4.40 6.58
CA GLY A 150 11.38 4.41 5.29
C GLY A 150 10.54 4.93 4.10
N ALA A 151 9.24 5.20 4.26
CA ALA A 151 8.37 5.69 3.17
C ALA A 151 8.54 7.20 2.90
N CYS A 152 9.78 7.62 2.66
CA CYS A 152 10.21 9.01 2.54
C CYS A 152 10.13 9.59 1.12
N GLY A 153 9.80 8.76 0.12
CA GLY A 153 9.69 9.20 -1.27
C GLY A 153 11.03 9.33 -2.01
N ASP A 154 12.10 8.71 -1.51
CA ASP A 154 13.45 8.80 -2.10
C ASP A 154 13.47 8.37 -3.56
N GLY A 155 12.75 7.30 -3.92
CA GLY A 155 12.61 6.84 -5.31
C GLY A 155 11.98 7.90 -6.23
N ILE A 156 10.91 8.55 -5.76
CA ILE A 156 10.24 9.64 -6.49
C ILE A 156 11.21 10.81 -6.69
N ALA A 157 11.94 11.18 -5.64
CA ALA A 157 12.89 12.28 -5.67
C ALA A 157 14.08 11.98 -6.60
N MET A 158 14.64 10.77 -6.57
CA MET A 158 15.70 10.31 -7.47
C MET A 158 15.23 10.33 -8.94
N ALA A 159 14.04 9.81 -9.23
CA ALA A 159 13.47 9.83 -10.58
C ALA A 159 13.27 11.27 -11.09
N TRP A 160 12.73 12.15 -10.26
CA TRP A 160 12.56 13.56 -10.59
C TRP A 160 13.89 14.24 -10.92
N ARG A 161 14.92 14.06 -10.07
CA ARG A 161 16.28 14.59 -10.33
C ARG A 161 16.92 14.00 -11.59
N ALA A 162 16.57 12.76 -11.95
CA ALA A 162 17.01 12.13 -13.20
C ALA A 162 16.27 12.66 -14.45
N GLY A 163 15.23 13.49 -14.27
CA GLY A 163 14.46 14.11 -15.36
C GLY A 163 13.16 13.37 -15.71
N CYS A 164 12.74 12.39 -14.92
CA CYS A 164 11.43 11.78 -15.09
C CYS A 164 10.32 12.78 -14.72
N ARG A 165 9.23 12.76 -15.48
CA ARG A 165 7.99 13.41 -15.05
C ARG A 165 7.38 12.64 -13.89
N VAL A 166 6.82 13.37 -12.93
CA VAL A 166 6.00 12.86 -11.84
C VAL A 166 4.60 13.45 -11.96
N GLY A 167 3.59 12.82 -11.37
CA GLY A 167 2.22 13.30 -11.44
C GLY A 167 1.36 12.73 -10.33
N ASN A 168 0.19 13.33 -10.13
CA ASN A 168 -0.81 12.93 -9.14
C ASN A 168 -0.29 12.93 -7.68
N LEU A 169 0.75 13.73 -7.39
CA LEU A 169 1.36 13.81 -6.06
C LEU A 169 0.47 14.53 -5.04
N GLU A 170 -0.59 15.20 -5.49
CA GLU A 170 -1.65 15.79 -4.68
C GLU A 170 -2.62 14.72 -4.12
N PHE A 171 -2.70 13.54 -4.75
CA PHE A 171 -3.63 12.48 -4.36
C PHE A 171 -3.01 11.55 -3.31
N ASN A 172 -2.84 12.06 -2.08
CA ASN A 172 -2.41 11.27 -0.93
C ASN A 172 -3.62 10.74 -0.15
N GLN A 173 -3.71 9.43 0.01
CA GLN A 173 -4.81 8.80 0.74
C GLN A 173 -4.49 8.69 2.23
N PHE A 174 -5.39 9.21 3.05
CA PHE A 174 -5.37 9.00 4.50
C PHE A 174 -6.26 7.82 4.85
N HIS A 175 -5.71 6.86 5.59
CA HIS A 175 -6.49 5.74 6.07
C HIS A 175 -7.43 6.21 7.19
N PRO A 176 -8.75 5.94 7.12
CA PRO A 176 -9.72 6.51 8.06
C PRO A 176 -9.61 5.93 9.48
N THR A 177 -9.06 4.73 9.63
CA THR A 177 -9.02 3.99 10.91
C THR A 177 -7.59 3.67 11.35
N CYS A 178 -6.77 4.71 11.53
CA CYS A 178 -5.51 4.58 12.25
C CYS A 178 -5.76 4.68 13.76
N LEU A 179 -5.10 3.82 14.55
CA LEU A 179 -5.17 3.84 15.99
C LEU A 179 -4.67 5.18 16.53
N TYR A 180 -5.52 5.84 17.32
CA TYR A 180 -5.15 6.96 18.16
C TYR A 180 -4.86 6.45 19.57
N HIS A 181 -3.58 6.49 19.97
CA HIS A 181 -3.18 6.20 21.33
C HIS A 181 -1.94 7.02 21.69
N PRO A 182 -1.91 7.78 22.80
CA PRO A 182 -0.81 8.70 23.13
C PRO A 182 0.58 8.04 23.20
N GLN A 183 0.63 6.74 23.47
CA GLN A 183 1.87 5.98 23.67
C GLN A 183 2.19 5.02 22.50
N ALA A 184 1.32 4.93 21.49
CA ALA A 184 1.55 4.03 20.36
C ALA A 184 1.88 4.84 19.11
N LYS A 185 2.83 4.35 18.30
CA LYS A 185 2.93 4.80 16.91
C LYS A 185 1.60 4.50 16.22
N SER A 186 1.17 5.37 15.31
CA SER A 186 -0.04 5.16 14.51
C SER A 186 0.01 3.79 13.85
N PHE A 187 -0.87 2.90 14.28
CA PHE A 187 -1.04 1.55 13.74
C PHE A 187 -2.33 1.49 12.94
N LEU A 188 -2.30 0.80 11.79
CA LEU A 188 -3.47 0.69 10.93
C LEU A 188 -4.43 -0.36 11.48
N VAL A 189 -5.67 0.03 11.75
CA VAL A 189 -6.76 -0.91 12.03
C VAL A 189 -7.45 -1.23 10.71
N THR A 190 -7.43 -2.50 10.31
CA THR A 190 -7.81 -2.95 8.96
C THR A 190 -9.21 -2.49 8.55
N GLU A 191 -9.34 -2.09 7.28
CA GLU A 191 -10.63 -1.77 6.68
C GLU A 191 -11.57 -2.98 6.63
N ALA A 192 -11.01 -4.20 6.62
CA ALA A 192 -11.81 -5.42 6.66
C ALA A 192 -12.77 -5.44 7.86
N LEU A 193 -12.44 -4.82 8.99
CA LEU A 193 -13.37 -4.70 10.12
C LEU A 193 -14.66 -3.96 9.74
N ARG A 194 -14.55 -2.83 9.01
CA ARG A 194 -15.74 -2.13 8.47
C ARG A 194 -16.47 -3.00 7.44
N GLY A 195 -15.71 -3.74 6.63
CA GLY A 195 -16.21 -4.75 5.68
C GLY A 195 -17.09 -5.82 6.33
N GLU A 196 -16.70 -6.26 7.52
CA GLU A 196 -17.37 -7.30 8.31
C GLU A 196 -18.30 -6.75 9.40
N GLY A 197 -18.66 -5.45 9.34
CA GLY A 197 -19.76 -4.87 10.11
C GLY A 197 -19.39 -3.87 11.20
N ALA A 198 -18.10 -3.58 11.40
CA ALA A 198 -17.67 -2.60 12.39
C ALA A 198 -18.25 -1.20 12.11
N LEU A 199 -18.65 -0.51 13.18
CA LEU A 199 -19.33 0.78 13.12
C LEU A 199 -18.43 1.94 13.54
N LEU A 200 -18.57 3.08 12.86
CA LEU A 200 -17.91 4.32 13.26
C LEU A 200 -18.82 5.13 14.18
N LYS A 201 -18.37 5.35 15.42
CA LYS A 201 -19.13 5.99 16.49
C LYS A 201 -18.42 7.22 17.04
N LEU A 202 -19.22 8.22 17.42
CA LEU A 202 -18.78 9.36 18.20
C LEU A 202 -18.52 8.95 19.67
N PRO A 203 -17.82 9.78 20.48
CA PRO A 203 -17.59 9.49 21.90
C PRO A 203 -18.86 9.26 22.73
N ASN A 204 -19.99 9.82 22.30
CA ASN A 204 -21.29 9.59 22.93
C ASN A 204 -21.99 8.28 22.45
N GLY A 205 -21.31 7.44 21.66
CA GLY A 205 -21.83 6.19 21.11
C GLY A 205 -22.65 6.34 19.83
N GLN A 206 -22.91 7.56 19.36
CA GLN A 206 -23.75 7.78 18.17
C GLN A 206 -23.02 7.40 16.87
N ARG A 207 -23.65 6.58 16.04
CA ARG A 207 -23.21 6.31 14.67
C ARG A 207 -23.42 7.54 13.78
N PHE A 208 -22.41 7.96 13.03
CA PHE A 208 -22.48 9.21 12.25
C PHE A 208 -22.40 9.05 10.74
N MET A 209 -21.75 8.00 10.22
CA MET A 209 -21.52 7.84 8.78
C MET A 209 -22.77 7.92 7.88
N PRO A 210 -23.95 7.39 8.27
CA PRO A 210 -25.16 7.52 7.46
C PRO A 210 -25.61 8.96 7.15
N ARG A 211 -25.14 9.96 7.93
CA ARG A 211 -25.42 11.38 7.67
C ARG A 211 -24.59 11.96 6.53
N PHE A 212 -23.48 11.31 6.18
CA PHE A 212 -22.53 11.77 5.17
C PHE A 212 -22.65 11.01 3.85
N ASP A 213 -22.89 9.70 3.90
CA ASP A 213 -22.98 8.87 2.71
C ASP A 213 -23.93 7.68 2.94
N PRO A 214 -24.82 7.34 1.99
CA PRO A 214 -25.72 6.20 2.12
C PRO A 214 -25.00 4.84 2.23
N ARG A 215 -23.74 4.74 1.77
CA ARG A 215 -22.91 3.52 1.93
C ARG A 215 -22.30 3.40 3.33
N ALA A 216 -22.45 4.45 4.16
CA ALA A 216 -21.95 4.54 5.51
C ALA A 216 -20.47 4.11 5.63
N GLU A 217 -20.12 3.16 6.50
CA GLU A 217 -18.75 2.69 6.77
C GLU A 217 -18.08 2.01 5.56
N LEU A 218 -18.85 1.63 4.52
CA LEU A 218 -18.33 1.06 3.26
C LEU A 218 -18.15 2.11 2.15
N ALA A 219 -18.39 3.40 2.45
CA ALA A 219 -18.04 4.47 1.54
C ALA A 219 -16.52 4.49 1.26
N PRO A 220 -16.08 5.01 0.10
CA PRO A 220 -14.67 5.21 -0.21
C PRO A 220 -13.91 5.95 0.91
N ARG A 221 -12.64 5.59 1.09
CA ARG A 221 -11.78 6.09 2.18
C ARG A 221 -11.74 7.61 2.26
N ASP A 222 -11.72 8.31 1.14
CA ASP A 222 -11.66 9.77 1.10
C ASP A 222 -12.94 10.40 1.68
N ILE A 223 -14.11 9.79 1.45
CA ILE A 223 -15.38 10.21 2.06
C ILE A 223 -15.38 9.92 3.56
N VAL A 224 -14.99 8.71 3.96
CA VAL A 224 -14.97 8.31 5.37
C VAL A 224 -13.99 9.19 6.17
N ALA A 225 -12.77 9.40 5.66
CA ALA A 225 -11.76 10.23 6.30
C ALA A 225 -12.22 11.69 6.44
N ARG A 226 -12.86 12.26 5.42
CA ARG A 226 -13.45 13.61 5.50
C ARG A 226 -14.61 13.69 6.49
N ALA A 227 -15.45 12.66 6.59
CA ALA A 227 -16.55 12.62 7.57
C ALA A 227 -16.01 12.57 9.01
N ILE A 228 -14.97 11.77 9.26
CA ILE A 228 -14.28 11.70 10.55
C ILE A 228 -13.67 13.05 10.91
N ASP A 229 -12.87 13.63 10.01
CA ASP A 229 -12.24 14.94 10.18
C ASP A 229 -13.27 16.04 10.44
N HIS A 230 -14.40 16.02 9.73
CA HIS A 230 -15.51 16.95 9.95
C HIS A 230 -16.09 16.83 11.36
N GLU A 231 -16.42 15.62 11.81
CA GLU A 231 -16.97 15.41 13.16
C GLU A 231 -15.98 15.80 14.26
N MET A 232 -14.69 15.47 14.07
CA MET A 232 -13.63 15.87 15.00
C MET A 232 -13.53 17.38 15.14
N LYS A 233 -13.52 18.11 14.03
CA LYS A 233 -13.50 19.59 14.03
C LYS A 233 -14.77 20.21 14.59
N ARG A 234 -15.95 19.66 14.24
CA ARG A 234 -17.26 20.16 14.68
C ARG A 234 -17.44 20.04 16.19
N LEU A 235 -16.95 18.96 16.78
CA LEU A 235 -17.10 18.65 18.20
C LEU A 235 -15.89 19.02 19.06
N GLY A 236 -14.74 19.31 18.45
CA GLY A 236 -13.49 19.54 19.17
C GLY A 236 -12.99 18.29 19.90
N ILE A 237 -13.09 17.12 19.25
CA ILE A 237 -12.69 15.82 19.81
C ILE A 237 -11.42 15.29 19.13
N ASP A 238 -10.60 14.57 19.89
CA ASP A 238 -9.31 14.06 19.41
C ASP A 238 -9.44 12.84 18.48
N CYS A 239 -10.50 12.05 18.65
CA CYS A 239 -10.72 10.84 17.87
C CYS A 239 -12.20 10.46 17.81
N VAL A 240 -12.49 9.50 16.93
CA VAL A 240 -13.73 8.73 16.91
C VAL A 240 -13.43 7.27 17.21
N TYR A 241 -14.47 6.47 17.41
CA TYR A 241 -14.35 5.06 17.78
C TYR A 241 -14.74 4.15 16.62
N LEU A 242 -13.98 3.06 16.46
CA LEU A 242 -14.36 1.91 15.64
C LEU A 242 -14.83 0.81 16.58
N ASP A 243 -16.07 0.38 16.41
CA ASP A 243 -16.73 -0.56 17.31
C ASP A 243 -17.06 -1.87 16.60
N ILE A 244 -16.65 -2.98 17.21
CA ILE A 244 -16.84 -4.37 16.74
C ILE A 244 -17.70 -5.22 17.71
N SER A 245 -18.27 -4.59 18.75
CA SER A 245 -19.06 -5.26 19.79
C SER A 245 -20.40 -5.81 19.29
#